data_AF-G9P4L5-F1
#
_entry.id   AF-G9P4L5-F1
#
_cell.length_a   1.000
_cell.length_b   1.000
_cell.length_c   1.000
_cell.angle_alpha   90.00
_cell.angle_beta   90.00
_cell.angle_gamma   90.00
#
_symmetry.space_group_name_H-M   'P 1'
#
loop_
_entity.id
_entity.type
_entity.pdbx_description
1 polymer ?
#
loop_
_entity_poly.entity_id
_entity_poly.type
_entity_poly.pdbx_seq_one_letter_code
_entity_poly.pdbx_strand_id
1 'polypeptide(L)'
;MTAISTAELIIYATLSIPTLYILFKHGHAGLLGWLYLFAFCSLRVIGSAMDLSGNTSAGIISSVGLSPLLLAASGILHEAYCSIPSMKLKWIVIILFHILVTTGLVIVASGASSLQSSDGKPTDAPKASKNASSVRTGMSLLTLAWAIIAVVSVWILARPAKSPMPRSITAAGTRLLWAVLVSDIFSGIRVIYSLIALVTKDKNLNPQTGSLAIRVVLGLIPELISVLAFVTAGLVTRHVARESKAKKSSALQLPVEPI
;
A
#
# COMPACT_ATOMS: atom_id res chain seq x y z
N MET A 1 -3.97 25.62 1.72
CA MET A 1 -4.17 24.21 1.32
C MET A 1 -3.39 23.85 0.04
N THR A 2 -3.00 24.83 -0.80
CA THR A 2 -2.31 24.59 -2.08
C THR A 2 -0.90 24.01 -1.96
N ALA A 3 -0.06 24.46 -1.02
CA ALA A 3 1.36 24.04 -0.98
C ALA A 3 1.56 22.53 -0.76
N ILE A 4 0.78 21.90 0.12
CA ILE A 4 0.86 20.44 0.35
C ILE A 4 0.44 19.70 -0.91
N SER A 5 -0.70 20.08 -1.49
CA SER A 5 -1.25 19.42 -2.67
C SER A 5 -0.35 19.60 -3.90
N THR A 6 0.26 20.78 -4.07
CA THR A 6 1.29 20.98 -5.11
C THR A 6 2.52 20.08 -4.88
N ALA A 7 3.00 19.95 -3.64
CA ALA A 7 4.12 19.08 -3.33
C ALA A 7 3.79 17.60 -3.57
N GLU A 8 2.63 17.13 -3.10
CA GLU A 8 2.15 15.76 -3.35
C GLU A 8 2.05 15.47 -4.85
N LEU A 9 1.47 16.39 -5.62
CA LEU A 9 1.34 16.25 -7.06
C LEU A 9 2.70 16.04 -7.74
N ILE A 10 3.67 16.94 -7.46
CA ILE A 10 5.01 16.88 -8.07
C ILE A 10 5.74 15.59 -7.66
N ILE A 11 5.71 15.26 -6.36
CA ILE A 11 6.42 14.10 -5.80
C ILE A 11 5.86 12.80 -6.37
N TYR A 12 4.54 12.58 -6.27
CA TYR A 12 3.93 11.33 -6.70
C TYR A 12 3.85 11.20 -8.23
N ALA A 13 3.76 12.30 -8.98
CA ALA A 13 3.92 12.27 -10.43
C ALA A 13 5.34 11.82 -10.80
N THR A 14 6.36 12.35 -10.13
CA THR A 14 7.76 11.96 -10.37
C THR A 14 8.00 10.49 -10.00
N LEU A 15 7.45 10.01 -8.87
CA LEU A 15 7.57 8.62 -8.42
C LEU A 15 6.75 7.63 -9.25
N SER A 16 5.73 8.09 -9.97
CA SER A 16 4.94 7.22 -10.86
C SER A 16 5.79 6.63 -11.99
N ILE A 17 6.77 7.39 -12.50
CA ILE A 17 7.68 6.97 -13.58
C ILE A 17 8.53 5.75 -13.19
N PRO A 18 9.35 5.78 -12.11
CA PRO A 18 10.11 4.62 -11.70
C PRO A 18 9.20 3.48 -11.25
N THR A 19 8.05 3.76 -10.64
CA THR A 19 7.08 2.72 -10.23
C THR A 19 6.56 1.94 -11.43
N LEU A 20 6.20 2.63 -12.52
CA LEU A 20 5.77 2.01 -13.77
C LEU A 20 6.89 1.19 -14.40
N TYR A 21 8.13 1.69 -14.38
CA TYR A 21 9.29 0.93 -14.83
C TYR A 21 9.50 -0.37 -14.03
N ILE A 22 9.39 -0.31 -12.70
CA ILE A 22 9.53 -1.49 -11.82
C ILE A 22 8.42 -2.51 -12.10
N LEU A 23 7.17 -2.06 -12.26
CA LEU A 23 6.02 -2.90 -12.61
C LEU A 23 6.31 -3.76 -13.84
N PHE A 24 6.84 -3.17 -14.91
CA PHE A 24 7.22 -3.91 -16.11
C PHE A 24 8.40 -4.86 -15.90
N LYS A 25 9.37 -4.51 -15.05
CA LYS A 25 10.56 -5.35 -14.81
C LYS A 25 10.31 -6.57 -13.95
N HIS A 26 9.47 -6.44 -12.93
CA HIS A 26 9.12 -7.55 -12.04
C HIS A 26 8.11 -8.52 -12.67
N GLY A 27 7.27 -8.03 -13.60
CA GLY A 27 6.35 -8.87 -14.38
C GLY A 27 5.36 -9.64 -13.52
N HIS A 28 4.95 -10.84 -13.95
CA HIS A 28 3.90 -11.62 -13.28
C HIS A 28 4.19 -11.97 -11.81
N ALA A 29 5.46 -12.11 -11.42
CA ALA A 29 5.83 -12.49 -10.06
C ALA A 29 5.51 -11.39 -9.03
N GLY A 30 5.68 -10.13 -9.43
CA GLY A 30 5.43 -8.95 -8.60
C GLY A 30 4.19 -8.14 -8.99
N LEU A 31 3.45 -8.56 -10.02
CA LEU A 31 2.44 -7.73 -10.70
C LEU A 31 1.47 -7.05 -9.72
N LEU A 32 0.91 -7.81 -8.77
CA LEU A 32 -0.02 -7.29 -7.77
C LEU A 32 0.61 -6.17 -6.94
N GLY A 33 1.80 -6.39 -6.36
CA GLY A 33 2.45 -5.41 -5.49
C GLY A 33 2.77 -4.10 -6.21
N TRP A 34 3.39 -4.18 -7.38
CA TRP A 34 3.81 -3.00 -8.13
C TRP A 34 2.63 -2.28 -8.80
N LEU A 35 1.58 -3.01 -9.20
CA LEU A 35 0.36 -2.40 -9.75
C LEU A 35 -0.34 -1.57 -8.68
N TYR A 36 -0.45 -2.09 -7.46
CA TYR A 36 -1.03 -1.34 -6.35
C TYR A 36 -0.16 -0.14 -5.92
N LEU A 37 1.16 -0.24 -6.01
CA LEU A 37 2.05 0.90 -5.77
C LEU A 37 1.85 1.99 -6.84
N PHE A 38 1.68 1.61 -8.10
CA PHE A 38 1.37 2.55 -9.17
C PHE A 38 -0.03 3.17 -8.99
N ALA A 39 -1.02 2.37 -8.60
CA ALA A 39 -2.36 2.84 -8.27
C ALA A 39 -2.33 3.84 -7.10
N PHE A 40 -1.51 3.58 -6.07
CA PHE A 40 -1.28 4.51 -4.97
C PHE A 40 -0.77 5.87 -5.45
N CYS A 41 0.31 5.87 -6.25
CA CYS A 41 0.88 7.11 -6.81
C CYS A 41 -0.13 7.85 -7.69
N SER A 42 -0.89 7.12 -8.50
CA SER A 42 -1.93 7.69 -9.37
C SER A 42 -3.06 8.33 -8.57
N LEU A 43 -3.54 7.68 -7.52
CA LEU A 43 -4.56 8.23 -6.62
C LEU A 43 -4.08 9.50 -5.91
N ARG A 44 -2.79 9.58 -5.57
CA ARG A 44 -2.19 10.80 -5.01
C ARG A 44 -2.19 11.94 -6.01
N VAL A 45 -1.72 11.69 -7.22
CA VAL A 45 -1.72 12.68 -8.31
C VAL A 45 -3.14 13.21 -8.56
N ILE A 46 -4.13 12.30 -8.69
CA ILE A 46 -5.53 12.68 -8.93
C ILE A 46 -6.10 13.45 -7.73
N GLY A 47 -5.89 12.96 -6.51
CA GLY A 47 -6.39 13.61 -5.29
C GLY A 47 -5.85 15.02 -5.13
N SER A 48 -4.54 15.22 -5.34
CA SER A 48 -3.92 16.53 -5.25
C SER A 48 -4.33 17.48 -6.38
N ALA A 49 -4.51 16.98 -7.61
CA ALA A 49 -5.05 17.78 -8.72
C ALA A 49 -6.50 18.22 -8.47
N MET A 50 -7.31 17.35 -7.85
CA MET A 50 -8.68 17.67 -7.45
C MET A 50 -8.74 18.71 -6.32
N ASP A 51 -7.83 18.62 -5.35
CA ASP A 51 -7.73 19.61 -4.28
C ASP A 51 -7.34 20.99 -4.85
N LEU A 52 -6.37 21.03 -5.76
CA LEU A 52 -5.92 22.27 -6.41
C LEU A 52 -6.97 22.91 -7.32
N SER A 53 -7.87 22.11 -7.90
CA SER A 53 -9.01 22.60 -8.71
C SER A 53 -10.22 23.02 -7.87
N GLY A 54 -10.15 22.89 -6.54
CA GLY A 54 -11.25 23.24 -5.63
C GLY A 54 -12.39 22.23 -5.64
N ASN A 55 -12.16 20.99 -6.11
CA ASN A 55 -13.18 19.95 -6.14
C ASN A 55 -13.33 19.32 -4.74
N THR A 56 -14.52 19.45 -4.17
CA THR A 56 -14.89 18.92 -2.84
C THR A 56 -14.63 17.41 -2.70
N SER A 57 -14.61 16.65 -3.79
CA SER A 57 -14.35 15.20 -3.78
C SER A 57 -12.88 14.83 -3.48
N ALA A 58 -11.97 15.79 -3.42
CA ALA A 58 -10.55 15.57 -3.10
C ALA A 58 -10.35 14.89 -1.73
N GLY A 59 -11.20 15.22 -0.75
CA GLY A 59 -11.16 14.63 0.60
C GLY A 59 -11.47 13.12 0.61
N ILE A 60 -12.38 12.68 -0.27
CA ILE A 60 -12.74 11.26 -0.41
C ILE A 60 -11.55 10.49 -0.98
N ILE A 61 -10.95 10.98 -2.06
CA ILE A 61 -9.81 10.31 -2.73
C ILE A 61 -8.58 10.26 -1.83
N SER A 62 -8.33 11.33 -1.06
CA SER A 62 -7.21 11.37 -0.11
C SER A 62 -7.33 10.32 1.01
N SER A 63 -8.57 10.00 1.40
CA SER A 63 -8.85 8.98 2.43
C SER A 63 -8.76 7.55 1.88
N VAL A 64 -8.88 7.39 0.55
CA VAL A 64 -8.85 6.11 -0.17
C VAL A 64 -7.42 5.59 -0.40
N GLY A 65 -6.42 6.46 -0.31
CA GLY A 65 -5.02 6.14 -0.62
C GLY A 65 -4.39 5.04 0.26
N LEU A 66 -4.88 4.82 1.49
CA LEU A 66 -4.32 3.80 2.39
C LEU A 66 -4.42 2.37 1.83
N SER A 67 -5.53 2.06 1.16
CA SER A 67 -5.84 0.72 0.69
C SER A 67 -4.89 0.21 -0.40
N PRO A 68 -4.62 0.97 -1.48
CA PRO A 68 -3.57 0.61 -2.44
C PRO A 68 -2.19 0.43 -1.79
N LEU A 69 -1.82 1.25 -0.79
CA LEU A 69 -0.51 1.12 -0.14
C LEU A 69 -0.39 -0.20 0.63
N LEU A 70 -1.43 -0.59 1.38
CA LEU A 70 -1.48 -1.88 2.09
C LEU A 70 -1.50 -3.07 1.12
N LEU A 71 -2.22 -2.97 0.01
CA LEU A 71 -2.23 -3.99 -1.03
C LEU A 71 -0.89 -4.10 -1.75
N ALA A 72 -0.19 -2.97 -1.96
CA ALA A 72 1.17 -2.95 -2.49
C ALA A 72 2.13 -3.67 -1.55
N ALA A 73 2.09 -3.35 -0.25
CA ALA A 73 2.90 -4.02 0.77
C ALA A 73 2.65 -5.54 0.80
N SER A 74 1.39 -5.96 0.76
CA SER A 74 1.00 -7.38 0.70
C SER A 74 1.51 -8.07 -0.57
N GLY A 75 1.36 -7.43 -1.74
CA GLY A 75 1.84 -7.98 -3.01
C GLY A 75 3.37 -8.08 -3.08
N ILE A 76 4.09 -7.08 -2.56
CA ILE A 76 5.56 -7.09 -2.49
C ILE A 76 6.05 -8.12 -1.46
N LEU A 77 5.35 -8.28 -0.34
CA LEU A 77 5.64 -9.33 0.66
C LEU A 77 5.45 -10.73 0.06
N HIS A 78 4.41 -10.92 -0.75
CA HIS A 78 4.18 -12.17 -1.47
C HIS A 78 5.29 -12.44 -2.49
N GLU A 79 5.75 -11.43 -3.21
CA GLU A 79 6.92 -11.56 -4.09
C GLU A 79 8.20 -11.90 -3.32
N ALA A 80 8.40 -11.27 -2.16
CA ALA A 80 9.54 -11.51 -1.27
C ALA A 80 9.59 -12.96 -0.75
N TYR A 81 8.44 -13.61 -0.59
CA TYR A 81 8.31 -14.94 0.01
C TYR A 81 7.64 -15.96 -0.91
N CYS A 82 8.43 -16.62 -1.74
CA CYS A 82 7.94 -17.63 -2.69
C CYS A 82 7.54 -18.99 -2.06
N SER A 83 7.76 -19.22 -0.76
CA SER A 83 7.72 -20.56 -0.13
C SER A 83 6.34 -21.02 0.38
N ILE A 84 5.22 -20.51 -0.13
CA ILE A 84 3.91 -21.09 0.20
C ILE A 84 3.73 -22.43 -0.57
N PRO A 85 3.34 -23.53 0.09
CA PRO A 85 3.43 -24.87 -0.48
C PRO A 85 2.35 -25.23 -1.51
N SER A 86 1.20 -24.55 -1.55
CA SER A 86 0.14 -24.84 -2.53
C SER A 86 -0.41 -23.58 -3.20
N MET A 87 -0.50 -23.59 -4.55
CA MET A 87 -0.99 -22.46 -5.34
C MET A 87 -2.42 -22.05 -4.97
N LYS A 88 -3.29 -23.00 -4.63
CA LYS A 88 -4.68 -22.72 -4.21
C LYS A 88 -4.72 -21.91 -2.90
N LEU A 89 -3.95 -22.32 -1.89
CA LEU A 89 -3.90 -21.61 -0.61
C LEU A 89 -3.34 -20.19 -0.77
N LYS A 90 -2.33 -20.01 -1.64
CA LYS A 90 -1.79 -18.67 -1.98
C LYS A 90 -2.89 -17.74 -2.44
N TRP A 91 -3.65 -18.14 -3.46
CA TRP A 91 -4.71 -17.32 -4.04
C TRP A 91 -5.85 -17.05 -3.06
N ILE A 92 -6.23 -18.04 -2.24
CA ILE A 92 -7.25 -17.85 -1.20
C ILE A 92 -6.82 -16.76 -0.20
N VAL A 93 -5.58 -16.81 0.29
CA VAL A 93 -5.05 -15.82 1.24
C VAL A 93 -5.00 -14.43 0.60
N ILE A 94 -4.53 -14.33 -0.65
CA ILE A 94 -4.49 -13.07 -1.40
C ILE A 94 -5.90 -12.50 -1.55
N ILE A 95 -6.86 -13.30 -2.03
CA ILE A 95 -8.25 -12.88 -2.24
C ILE A 95 -8.89 -12.43 -0.93
N LEU A 96 -8.71 -13.19 0.16
CA LEU A 96 -9.26 -12.84 1.46
C LEU A 96 -8.70 -11.51 1.98
N PHE A 97 -7.39 -11.29 1.83
CA PHE A 97 -6.76 -10.03 2.20
C PHE A 97 -7.26 -8.86 1.34
N HIS A 98 -7.46 -9.08 0.04
CA HIS A 98 -8.04 -8.08 -0.85
C HIS A 98 -9.47 -7.73 -0.46
N ILE A 99 -10.31 -8.72 -0.15
CA ILE A 99 -11.68 -8.51 0.32
C ILE A 99 -11.66 -7.70 1.62
N LEU A 100 -10.79 -8.04 2.57
CA LEU A 100 -10.63 -7.30 3.83
C LEU A 100 -10.32 -5.82 3.58
N VAL A 101 -9.29 -5.52 2.79
CA VAL A 101 -8.85 -4.14 2.52
C VAL A 101 -9.88 -3.36 1.70
N THR A 102 -10.45 -3.97 0.67
CA THR A 102 -11.47 -3.32 -0.18
C THR A 102 -12.78 -3.08 0.58
N THR A 103 -13.17 -3.98 1.48
CA THR A 103 -14.32 -3.78 2.36
C THR A 103 -14.09 -2.62 3.32
N GLY A 104 -12.92 -2.58 3.97
CA GLY A 104 -12.52 -1.44 4.80
C GLY A 104 -12.58 -0.12 4.03
N LEU A 105 -12.04 -0.11 2.81
CA LEU A 105 -12.06 1.04 1.92
C LEU A 105 -13.47 1.53 1.58
N VAL A 106 -14.35 0.64 1.12
CA VAL A 106 -15.71 0.98 0.70
C VAL A 106 -16.51 1.52 1.87
N ILE A 107 -16.34 0.95 3.07
CA ILE A 107 -17.00 1.44 4.29
C ILE A 107 -16.50 2.85 4.67
N VAL A 108 -15.18 3.09 4.63
CA VAL A 108 -14.61 4.44 4.89
C VAL A 108 -15.12 5.44 3.87
N ALA A 109 -15.03 5.12 2.58
CA ALA A 109 -15.42 6.02 1.50
C ALA A 109 -16.91 6.36 1.55
N SER A 110 -17.79 5.36 1.69
CA SER A 110 -19.24 5.58 1.77
C SER A 110 -19.64 6.40 3.00
N GLY A 111 -19.03 6.13 4.16
CA GLY A 111 -19.25 6.89 5.38
C GLY A 111 -18.77 8.34 5.25
N ALA A 112 -17.58 8.56 4.69
CA ALA A 112 -16.98 9.88 4.51
C ALA A 112 -17.78 10.74 3.51
N SER A 113 -18.15 10.16 2.35
CA SER A 113 -18.96 10.85 1.34
C SER A 113 -20.33 11.29 1.89
N SER A 114 -20.93 10.45 2.74
CA SER A 114 -22.22 10.75 3.37
C SER A 114 -22.11 11.88 4.41
N LEU A 115 -21.01 11.94 5.16
CA LEU A 115 -20.73 13.03 6.09
C LEU A 115 -20.48 14.35 5.35
N GLN A 116 -19.70 14.31 4.28
CA GLN A 116 -19.35 15.50 3.50
C GLN A 116 -20.56 16.10 2.75
N SER A 117 -21.48 15.26 2.27
CA SER A 117 -22.72 15.70 1.61
C SER A 117 -23.74 16.32 2.59
N SER A 118 -23.51 16.16 3.90
CA SER A 118 -24.44 16.57 4.95
C SER A 118 -24.12 17.94 5.56
N ASP A 119 -22.96 18.53 5.27
CA ASP A 119 -22.44 19.80 5.82
C ASP A 119 -23.24 21.08 5.43
N GLY A 120 -24.51 20.94 5.04
CA GLY A 120 -25.42 22.05 4.72
C GLY A 120 -26.92 21.77 4.91
N LYS A 121 -27.30 20.58 5.40
CA LYS A 121 -28.69 20.25 5.76
C LYS A 121 -28.73 19.78 7.22
N PRO A 122 -29.80 20.03 7.98
CA PRO A 122 -29.96 19.41 9.29
C PRO A 122 -30.09 17.90 9.08
N THR A 123 -28.98 17.19 9.20
CA THR A 123 -29.01 15.73 9.23
C THR A 123 -29.62 15.28 10.54
N ASP A 124 -30.56 14.35 10.45
CA ASP A 124 -31.05 13.60 11.60
C ASP A 124 -29.83 13.09 12.40
N ALA A 125 -29.71 13.49 13.68
CA ALA A 125 -28.61 13.09 14.56
C ALA A 125 -28.30 11.56 14.55
N PRO A 126 -29.28 10.65 14.38
CA PRO A 126 -29.03 9.22 14.23
C PRO A 126 -28.28 8.83 12.94
N LYS A 127 -28.46 9.56 11.84
CA LYS A 127 -27.80 9.26 10.55
C LYS A 127 -26.34 9.70 10.58
N ALA A 128 -26.06 10.88 11.16
CA ALA A 128 -24.70 11.38 11.32
C ALA A 128 -23.86 10.46 12.22
N SER A 129 -24.43 9.98 13.32
CA SER A 129 -23.74 9.04 14.22
C SER A 129 -23.47 7.68 13.56
N LYS A 130 -24.43 7.15 12.79
CA LYS A 130 -24.25 5.93 12.00
C LYS A 130 -23.12 6.07 10.97
N ASN A 131 -23.08 7.16 10.21
CA ASN A 131 -22.03 7.36 9.20
C ASN A 131 -20.64 7.50 9.82
N ALA A 132 -20.52 8.22 10.95
CA ALA A 132 -19.28 8.30 11.71
C ALA A 132 -18.84 6.93 12.24
N SER A 133 -19.79 6.09 12.68
CA SER A 133 -19.50 4.72 13.10
C SER A 133 -19.00 3.85 11.94
N SER A 134 -19.57 3.99 10.74
CA SER A 134 -19.08 3.30 9.54
C SER A 134 -17.64 3.67 9.24
N VAL A 135 -17.30 4.96 9.18
CA VAL A 135 -15.92 5.41 8.92
C VAL A 135 -14.93 4.82 9.93
N ARG A 136 -15.31 4.78 11.22
CA ARG A 136 -14.49 4.17 12.27
C ARG A 136 -14.31 2.67 12.05
N THR A 137 -15.38 1.94 11.76
CA THR A 137 -15.33 0.50 11.47
C THR A 137 -14.42 0.20 10.28
N GLY A 138 -14.55 0.96 9.19
CA GLY A 138 -13.71 0.80 8.01
C GLY A 138 -12.23 1.08 8.30
N MET A 139 -11.92 2.11 9.09
CA MET A 139 -10.54 2.41 9.51
C MET A 139 -9.96 1.32 10.41
N SER A 140 -10.77 0.74 11.30
CA SER A 140 -10.36 -0.41 12.12
C SER A 140 -10.00 -1.62 11.26
N LEU A 141 -10.74 -1.89 10.17
CA LEU A 141 -10.40 -2.96 9.23
C LEU A 141 -9.07 -2.72 8.50
N LEU A 142 -8.80 -1.48 8.09
CA LEU A 142 -7.51 -1.11 7.48
C LEU A 142 -6.35 -1.23 8.49
N THR A 143 -6.59 -0.87 9.75
CA THR A 143 -5.62 -1.06 10.84
C THR A 143 -5.35 -2.54 11.10
N LEU A 144 -6.38 -3.38 11.07
CA LEU A 144 -6.22 -4.83 11.18
C LEU A 144 -5.42 -5.40 10.00
N ALA A 145 -5.68 -4.95 8.77
CA ALA A 145 -4.94 -5.37 7.59
C ALA A 145 -3.46 -5.00 7.68
N TRP A 146 -3.13 -3.80 8.16
CA TRP A 146 -1.77 -3.40 8.49
C TRP A 146 -1.13 -4.34 9.52
N ALA A 147 -1.80 -4.60 10.65
CA ALA A 147 -1.27 -5.48 11.70
C ALA A 147 -1.01 -6.91 11.19
N ILE A 148 -1.85 -7.42 10.28
CA ILE A 148 -1.64 -8.72 9.63
C ILE A 148 -0.34 -8.70 8.79
N ILE A 149 -0.11 -7.66 7.99
CA ILE A 149 1.14 -7.51 7.21
C ILE A 149 2.34 -7.46 8.14
N ALA A 150 2.27 -6.68 9.23
CA ALA A 150 3.33 -6.56 10.23
C ALA A 150 3.72 -7.93 10.80
N VAL A 151 2.72 -8.67 11.31
CA VAL A 151 2.91 -9.98 11.94
C VAL A 151 3.47 -10.99 10.95
N VAL A 152 2.91 -11.06 9.73
CA VAL A 152 3.37 -11.99 8.70
C VAL A 152 4.79 -11.66 8.25
N SER A 153 5.14 -10.38 8.09
CA SER A 153 6.48 -9.95 7.69
C SER A 153 7.53 -10.32 8.73
N VAL A 154 7.25 -10.07 10.02
CA VAL A 154 8.13 -10.46 11.13
C VAL A 154 8.24 -11.97 11.24
N TRP A 155 7.14 -12.71 11.08
CA TRP A 155 7.16 -14.17 11.10
C TRP A 155 8.03 -14.73 9.96
N ILE A 156 7.89 -14.23 8.74
CA ILE A 156 8.72 -14.64 7.61
C ILE A 156 10.20 -14.36 7.89
N LEU A 157 10.53 -13.19 8.46
CA LEU A 157 11.90 -12.84 8.82
C LEU A 157 12.48 -13.81 9.87
N ALA A 158 11.68 -14.19 10.87
CA ALA A 158 12.08 -15.11 11.93
C ALA A 158 12.21 -16.58 11.47
N ARG A 159 11.65 -16.93 10.31
CA ARG A 159 11.69 -18.30 9.75
C ARG A 159 12.27 -18.29 8.34
N PRO A 160 13.61 -18.18 8.20
CA PRO A 160 14.26 -18.19 6.89
C PRO A 160 13.91 -19.47 6.11
N ALA A 161 13.79 -19.32 4.79
CA ALA A 161 13.39 -20.40 3.90
C ALA A 161 14.31 -21.62 4.01
N LYS A 162 13.72 -22.80 4.19
CA LYS A 162 14.44 -24.08 4.27
C LYS A 162 14.82 -24.66 2.89
N SER A 163 14.33 -24.06 1.80
CA SER A 163 14.57 -24.56 0.45
C SER A 163 15.91 -24.06 -0.11
N PRO A 164 16.66 -24.90 -0.85
CA PRO A 164 17.89 -24.50 -1.51
C PRO A 164 17.58 -23.62 -2.73
N MET A 165 17.25 -22.35 -2.48
CA MET A 165 17.08 -21.33 -3.52
C MET A 165 18.44 -20.68 -3.85
N PRO A 166 18.66 -20.25 -5.11
CA PRO A 166 19.86 -19.50 -5.48
C PRO A 166 20.07 -18.26 -4.59
N ARG A 167 21.32 -18.03 -4.16
CA ARG A 167 21.68 -16.94 -3.24
C ARG A 167 21.21 -15.55 -3.72
N SER A 168 21.19 -15.30 -5.04
CA SER A 168 20.71 -14.03 -5.61
C SER A 168 19.20 -13.84 -5.44
N ILE A 169 18.40 -14.91 -5.54
CA ILE A 169 16.94 -14.86 -5.36
C ILE A 169 16.60 -14.67 -3.89
N THR A 170 17.27 -15.40 -2.99
CA THR A 170 17.09 -15.22 -1.54
C THR A 170 17.48 -13.82 -1.10
N ALA A 171 18.62 -13.28 -1.57
CA ALA A 171 19.04 -11.93 -1.24
C ALA A 171 18.06 -10.86 -1.76
N ALA A 172 17.49 -11.04 -2.96
CA ALA A 172 16.47 -10.13 -3.49
C ALA A 172 15.17 -10.19 -2.67
N GLY A 173 14.69 -11.40 -2.34
CA GLY A 173 13.51 -11.57 -1.48
C GLY A 173 13.72 -10.94 -0.11
N THR A 174 14.89 -11.12 0.51
CA THR A 174 15.23 -10.47 1.79
C THR A 174 15.24 -8.94 1.67
N ARG A 175 15.74 -8.36 0.57
CA ARG A 175 15.70 -6.91 0.34
C ARG A 175 14.26 -6.39 0.22
N LEU A 176 13.39 -7.10 -0.50
CA LEU A 176 11.97 -6.75 -0.59
C LEU A 176 11.28 -6.86 0.78
N LEU A 177 11.60 -7.90 1.56
CA LEU A 177 11.06 -8.07 2.92
C LEU A 177 11.46 -6.92 3.84
N TRP A 178 12.72 -6.49 3.81
CA TRP A 178 13.17 -5.31 4.56
C TRP A 178 12.45 -4.04 4.13
N ALA A 179 12.19 -3.88 2.83
CA ALA A 179 11.41 -2.75 2.33
C ALA A 179 9.96 -2.76 2.83
N VAL A 180 9.34 -3.95 2.90
CA VAL A 180 8.01 -4.12 3.52
C VAL A 180 8.05 -3.74 4.98
N LEU A 181 9.02 -4.23 5.77
CA LEU A 181 9.13 -3.92 7.19
C LEU A 181 9.33 -2.42 7.46
N VAL A 182 10.22 -1.77 6.69
CA VAL A 182 10.40 -0.32 6.78
C VAL A 182 9.11 0.40 6.42
N SER A 183 8.50 0.06 5.28
CA SER A 183 7.24 0.65 4.85
C SER A 183 6.12 0.45 5.88
N ASP A 184 6.09 -0.70 6.55
CA ASP A 184 5.05 -1.07 7.51
C ASP A 184 5.11 -0.22 8.79
N ILE A 185 6.32 0.15 9.24
CA ILE A 185 6.48 1.11 10.35
C ILE A 185 5.84 2.45 10.01
N PHE A 186 6.14 2.99 8.83
CA PHE A 186 5.65 4.31 8.42
C PHE A 186 4.16 4.30 8.02
N SER A 187 3.71 3.28 7.29
CA SER A 187 2.28 3.13 7.00
C SER A 187 1.46 2.90 8.28
N GLY A 188 2.05 2.25 9.30
CA GLY A 188 1.48 2.13 10.64
C GLY A 188 1.23 3.48 11.31
N ILE A 189 2.23 4.36 11.31
CA ILE A 189 2.09 5.75 11.82
C ILE A 189 0.89 6.43 11.14
N ARG A 190 0.78 6.31 9.82
CA ARG A 190 -0.28 6.93 9.04
C ARG A 190 -1.67 6.38 9.35
N VAL A 191 -1.80 5.06 9.43
CA VAL A 191 -3.09 4.38 9.70
C VAL A 191 -3.54 4.66 11.13
N ILE A 192 -2.63 4.60 12.10
CA ILE A 192 -2.91 4.92 13.51
C ILE A 192 -3.30 6.39 13.66
N TYR A 193 -2.58 7.32 13.01
CA TYR A 193 -2.96 8.74 13.00
C TYR A 193 -4.39 8.93 12.45
N SER A 194 -4.73 8.24 11.36
CA SER A 194 -6.06 8.30 10.77
C SER A 194 -7.14 7.79 11.73
N LEU A 195 -6.86 6.70 12.46
CA LEU A 195 -7.75 6.16 13.48
C LEU A 195 -7.93 7.13 14.66
N ILE A 196 -6.83 7.68 15.19
CA ILE A 196 -6.87 8.63 16.31
C ILE A 196 -7.65 9.88 15.92
N ALA A 197 -7.40 10.44 14.73
CA ALA A 197 -8.13 11.61 14.24
C ALA A 197 -9.66 11.37 14.18
N LEU A 198 -10.08 10.15 13.82
CA LEU A 198 -11.49 9.76 13.74
C LEU A 198 -12.12 9.45 15.11
N VAL A 199 -11.33 9.00 16.08
CA VAL A 199 -11.81 8.68 17.44
C VAL A 199 -11.90 9.94 18.29
N THR A 200 -10.86 10.77 18.28
CA THR A 200 -10.74 11.96 19.13
C THR A 200 -11.61 13.12 18.67
N LYS A 201 -11.96 13.21 17.37
CA LYS A 201 -12.73 14.31 16.78
C LYS A 201 -12.12 15.71 17.02
N ASP A 202 -10.82 15.78 17.30
CA ASP A 202 -10.11 17.05 17.47
C ASP A 202 -9.96 17.74 16.11
N LYS A 203 -10.31 19.03 16.06
CA LYS A 203 -10.19 19.86 14.84
C LYS A 203 -8.75 19.93 14.34
N ASN A 204 -7.76 19.94 15.23
CA ASN A 204 -6.34 20.02 14.87
C ASN A 204 -5.80 18.72 14.26
N LEU A 205 -6.41 17.58 14.61
CA LEU A 205 -6.00 16.26 14.12
C LEU A 205 -6.68 15.89 12.80
N ASN A 206 -7.63 16.70 12.32
CA ASN A 206 -8.36 16.40 11.09
C ASN A 206 -7.39 16.23 9.89
N PRO A 207 -7.41 15.09 9.17
CA PRO A 207 -6.48 14.83 8.08
C PRO A 207 -6.59 15.78 6.88
N GLN A 208 -7.71 16.50 6.77
CA GLN A 208 -8.03 17.39 5.65
C GLN A 208 -7.94 18.87 6.08
N THR A 209 -8.47 19.23 7.24
CA THR A 209 -8.59 20.62 7.69
C THR A 209 -7.73 20.96 8.91
N GLY A 210 -7.08 19.97 9.51
CA GLY A 210 -6.25 20.12 10.70
C GLY A 210 -4.91 20.79 10.42
N SER A 211 -4.06 20.82 11.44
CA SER A 211 -2.77 21.51 11.39
C SER A 211 -1.92 21.03 10.22
N LEU A 212 -1.38 21.98 9.44
CA LEU A 212 -0.52 21.69 8.30
C LEU A 212 0.69 20.83 8.70
N ALA A 213 1.30 21.13 9.85
CA ALA A 213 2.45 20.38 10.36
C ALA A 213 2.06 18.92 10.66
N ILE A 214 0.89 18.69 11.27
CA ILE A 214 0.40 17.34 11.58
C ILE A 214 0.12 16.56 10.28
N ARG A 215 -0.53 17.19 9.30
CA ARG A 215 -0.83 16.57 8.00
C ARG A 215 0.44 16.20 7.22
N VAL A 216 1.50 16.99 7.33
CA VAL A 216 2.78 16.68 6.69
C VAL A 216 3.50 15.55 7.43
N VAL A 217 3.67 15.68 8.75
CA VAL A 217 4.50 14.76 9.56
C VAL A 217 3.84 13.39 9.76
N LEU A 218 2.53 13.35 9.97
CA LEU A 218 1.78 12.11 10.23
C LEU A 218 1.00 11.62 9.00
N GLY A 219 0.87 12.45 7.97
CA GLY A 219 0.18 12.13 6.72
C GLY A 219 1.15 11.83 5.59
N LEU A 220 1.71 12.89 4.99
CA LEU A 220 2.51 12.82 3.77
C LEU A 220 3.85 12.10 3.96
N ILE A 221 4.63 12.46 4.97
CA ILE A 221 6.00 11.94 5.17
C ILE A 221 6.02 10.41 5.32
N PRO A 222 5.18 9.80 6.18
CA PRO A 222 5.21 8.35 6.33
C PRO A 222 4.89 7.61 5.03
N GLU A 223 3.89 8.09 4.28
CA GLU A 223 3.51 7.51 2.99
C GLU A 223 4.62 7.66 1.94
N LEU A 224 5.27 8.82 1.91
CA LEU A 224 6.41 9.05 1.02
C LEU A 224 7.56 8.11 1.33
N ILE A 225 7.90 7.92 2.61
CA ILE A 225 8.97 7.01 3.01
C ILE A 225 8.62 5.55 2.63
N SER A 226 7.37 5.13 2.84
CA SER A 226 6.87 3.82 2.39
C SER A 226 7.08 3.62 0.88
N VAL A 227 6.68 4.59 0.06
CA VAL A 227 6.85 4.51 -1.40
C VAL A 227 8.33 4.50 -1.80
N LEU A 228 9.17 5.36 -1.19
CA LEU A 228 10.60 5.39 -1.47
C LEU A 228 11.29 4.08 -1.11
N ALA A 229 10.91 3.45 0.00
CA ALA A 229 11.41 2.14 0.40
C ALA A 229 11.09 1.08 -0.67
N PHE A 230 9.85 1.04 -1.16
CA PHE A 230 9.45 0.11 -2.22
C PHE A 230 10.11 0.40 -3.56
N VAL A 231 10.16 1.65 -3.99
CA VAL A 231 10.81 2.06 -5.25
C VAL A 231 12.29 1.68 -5.23
N THR A 232 12.99 1.99 -4.13
CA THR A 232 14.41 1.67 -3.98
C THR A 232 14.64 0.15 -4.04
N ALA A 233 13.85 -0.62 -3.30
CA ALA A 233 13.98 -2.07 -3.28
C ALA A 233 13.65 -2.69 -4.64
N GLY A 234 12.55 -2.28 -5.28
CA GLY A 234 12.16 -2.74 -6.61
C GLY A 234 13.21 -2.44 -7.67
N LEU A 235 13.80 -1.25 -7.66
CA LEU A 235 14.92 -0.92 -8.55
C LEU A 235 16.13 -1.84 -8.29
N VAL A 236 16.46 -2.14 -7.04
CA VAL A 236 17.60 -2.99 -6.69
C VAL A 236 17.36 -4.47 -7.06
N THR A 237 16.12 -4.94 -7.01
CA THR A 237 15.77 -6.35 -7.25
C THR A 237 15.37 -6.68 -8.68
N ARG A 238 15.22 -5.66 -9.55
CA ARG A 238 14.70 -5.76 -10.92
C ARG A 238 15.36 -6.81 -11.84
N HIS A 239 16.61 -7.19 -11.60
CA HIS A 239 17.38 -8.07 -12.50
C HIS A 239 17.22 -9.56 -12.18
N VAL A 240 16.78 -9.90 -10.97
CA VAL A 240 16.78 -11.27 -10.46
C VAL A 240 15.82 -12.18 -11.24
N ALA A 241 14.67 -11.67 -11.66
CA ALA A 241 13.71 -12.41 -12.47
C ALA A 241 14.26 -12.77 -13.87
N ARG A 242 15.10 -11.91 -14.45
CA ARG A 242 15.72 -12.14 -15.78
C ARG A 242 16.86 -13.15 -15.71
N GLU A 243 17.70 -13.06 -14.68
CA GLU A 243 18.80 -13.99 -14.44
C GLU A 243 18.29 -15.43 -14.18
N SER A 244 17.19 -15.58 -13.43
CA SER A 244 16.55 -16.87 -13.17
C SER A 244 16.06 -17.55 -14.46
N LYS A 245 15.38 -16.79 -15.34
CA LYS A 245 14.91 -17.30 -16.64
C LYS A 245 16.06 -17.70 -17.57
N ALA A 246 17.12 -16.88 -17.64
CA ALA A 246 18.29 -17.17 -18.46
C ALA A 246 19.00 -18.45 -18.00
N LYS A 247 19.18 -18.64 -16.69
CA LYS A 247 19.81 -19.85 -16.13
C LYS A 247 18.98 -21.11 -16.38
N LYS A 248 17.64 -21.02 -16.27
CA LYS A 248 16.73 -22.13 -16.57
C LYS A 248 16.77 -22.52 -18.06
N SER A 249 16.84 -21.53 -18.96
CA SER A 249 16.94 -21.77 -20.41
C SER A 249 18.28 -22.42 -20.79
N SER A 250 19.38 -21.99 -20.16
CA SER A 250 20.71 -22.58 -20.40
C SER A 250 20.81 -24.01 -19.84
N ALA A 251 20.22 -24.28 -18.67
CA ALA A 251 20.17 -25.64 -18.11
C ALA A 251 19.34 -26.61 -18.96
N LEU A 252 18.31 -26.11 -19.66
CA LEU A 252 17.49 -26.92 -20.58
C LEU A 252 18.18 -27.19 -21.93
N GLN A 253 19.24 -26.45 -22.25
CA GLN A 253 20.01 -26.56 -23.50
C GLN A 253 21.27 -27.43 -23.36
N LEU A 254 21.61 -27.90 -22.14
CA LEU A 254 22.72 -28.83 -21.96
C LEU A 254 22.31 -30.21 -22.48
N PRO A 255 23.09 -30.84 -23.37
CA PRO A 255 22.81 -32.20 -23.82
C PRO A 255 22.90 -33.14 -22.61
N VAL A 256 21.87 -33.95 -22.43
CA VAL A 256 21.88 -35.08 -21.49
C VAL A 256 22.90 -36.07 -22.05
N GLU A 257 24.10 -36.15 -21.47
CA GLU A 257 25.03 -37.22 -21.84
C GLU A 257 24.36 -38.56 -21.48
N PRO A 258 24.26 -39.49 -22.45
CA PRO A 258 23.79 -40.83 -22.15
C PRO A 258 24.82 -41.54 -21.26
N ILE A 259 24.32 -42.08 -20.15
CA ILE A 259 25.05 -42.96 -19.20
C ILE A 259 25.38 -44.28 -19.89
#